data_AF-A0A133QGY6-F1
#
_entry.id   AF-A0A133QGY6-F1
#
_cell.length_a   1.000
_cell.length_b   1.000
_cell.length_c   1.000
_cell.angle_alpha   90.00
_cell.angle_beta   90.00
_cell.angle_gamma   90.00
#
_symmetry.space_group_name_H-M   'P 1'
#
loop_
_entity.id
_entity.type
_entity.pdbx_description
1 polymer ?
#
loop_
_entity_poly.entity_id
_entity_poly.type
_entity_poly.pdbx_seq_one_letter_code
_entity_poly.pdbx_strand_id
1 'polypeptide(L)'
;TIQVHVLESVQEHLEEGVSMHHCVFSNEYYLKEDSLILSATIGGKRIETIEVSLRTLEVVQSRGVCNKNTEYHEQIVNLVNANSRLIRQRMRATA
;
A
#
# COMPACT_ATOMS: atom_id res chain seq x y z
N THR A 1 6.06 0.70 -16.30
CA THR A 1 5.85 1.82 -15.35
C THR A 1 5.18 1.29 -14.10
N ILE A 2 5.64 1.71 -12.93
CA ILE A 2 5.02 1.34 -11.65
C ILE A 2 3.75 2.18 -11.46
N GLN A 3 2.64 1.54 -11.14
CA GLN A 3 1.38 2.17 -10.78
C GLN A 3 1.06 1.84 -9.33
N VAL A 4 0.67 2.84 -8.55
CA VAL A 4 0.29 2.68 -7.14
C VAL A 4 -1.14 3.15 -6.97
N HIS A 5 -1.98 2.34 -6.34
CA HIS A 5 -3.38 2.66 -6.04
C HIS A 5 -3.75 2.21 -4.63
N VAL A 6 -4.81 2.80 -4.08
CA VAL A 6 -5.36 2.44 -2.77
C VAL A 6 -6.16 1.14 -2.90
N LEU A 7 -6.12 0.29 -1.88
CA LEU A 7 -7.10 -0.80 -1.75
C LEU A 7 -8.40 -0.22 -1.16
N GLU A 8 -9.45 -0.11 -1.97
CA GLU A 8 -10.64 0.67 -1.63
C GLU A 8 -11.73 -0.16 -0.93
N SER A 9 -11.57 -1.49 -0.89
CA SER A 9 -12.56 -2.40 -0.33
C SER A 9 -11.94 -3.54 0.47
N VAL A 10 -12.73 -4.14 1.37
CA VAL A 10 -12.33 -5.35 2.12
C VAL A 10 -12.04 -6.51 1.15
N GLN A 11 -12.79 -6.59 0.04
CA GLN A 11 -12.57 -7.56 -1.02
C GLN A 11 -11.20 -7.41 -1.68
N GLU A 12 -10.76 -6.18 -1.98
CA GLU A 12 -9.42 -5.93 -2.50
C GLU A 12 -8.32 -6.32 -1.52
N HIS A 13 -8.51 -6.10 -0.22
CA HIS A 13 -7.56 -6.57 0.80
C HIS A 13 -7.44 -8.10 0.79
N LEU A 14 -8.57 -8.82 0.62
CA LEU A 14 -8.59 -10.27 0.49
C LEU A 14 -7.82 -10.72 -0.75
N GLU A 15 -8.11 -10.13 -1.91
CA GLU A 15 -7.45 -10.47 -3.18
C GLU A 15 -5.95 -10.17 -3.16
N GLU A 16 -5.55 -9.06 -2.54
CA GLU A 16 -4.15 -8.70 -2.33
C GLU A 16 -3.47 -9.74 -1.44
N GLY A 17 -4.08 -10.07 -0.30
CA GLY A 17 -3.55 -11.06 0.65
C GLY A 17 -3.35 -12.44 0.03
N VAL A 18 -4.32 -12.90 -0.78
CA VAL A 18 -4.25 -14.17 -1.51
C VAL A 18 -3.17 -14.11 -2.59
N SER A 19 -3.15 -13.06 -3.42
CA SER A 19 -2.19 -12.95 -4.52
C SER A 19 -0.75 -12.88 -4.02
N MET A 20 -0.54 -12.10 -2.95
CA MET A 20 0.79 -11.81 -2.40
C MET A 20 1.23 -12.80 -1.32
N HIS A 21 0.34 -13.73 -0.92
CA HIS A 21 0.59 -14.71 0.13
C HIS A 21 1.08 -14.08 1.44
N HIS A 22 0.47 -12.96 1.83
CA HIS A 22 0.87 -12.21 3.02
C HIS A 22 -0.30 -11.72 3.85
N CYS A 23 0.00 -11.22 5.04
CA CYS A 23 -0.94 -11.09 6.14
C CYS A 23 -1.92 -9.91 6.07
N VAL A 24 -1.95 -9.13 4.98
CA VAL A 24 -2.75 -7.89 4.90
C VAL A 24 -4.24 -8.12 5.19
N PHE A 25 -4.79 -9.26 4.75
CA PHE A 25 -6.17 -9.62 5.05
C PHE A 25 -6.31 -10.36 6.38
N SER A 26 -5.47 -11.38 6.62
CA SER A 26 -5.56 -12.22 7.82
C SER A 26 -5.34 -11.46 9.13
N ASN A 27 -4.61 -10.35 9.07
CA ASN A 27 -4.36 -9.47 10.21
C ASN A 27 -5.24 -8.22 10.19
N GLU A 28 -6.31 -8.24 9.39
CA GLU A 28 -7.39 -7.24 9.39
C GLU A 28 -6.90 -5.81 9.17
N TYR A 29 -5.98 -5.58 8.23
CA TYR A 29 -5.43 -4.23 8.00
C TYR A 29 -6.50 -3.23 7.56
N TYR A 30 -7.60 -3.71 6.98
CA TYR A 30 -8.78 -2.90 6.65
C TYR A 30 -9.49 -2.30 7.88
N LEU A 31 -9.20 -2.77 9.10
CA LEU A 31 -9.70 -2.20 10.36
C LEU A 31 -8.73 -1.20 11.01
N LYS A 32 -7.51 -1.05 10.47
CA LYS A 32 -6.52 -0.12 11.04
C LYS A 32 -6.79 1.30 10.55
N GLU A 33 -7.49 2.09 11.38
CA GLU A 33 -7.91 3.46 11.05
C GLU A 33 -6.75 4.40 10.67
N ASP A 34 -5.55 4.16 11.21
CA ASP A 34 -4.36 4.98 10.93
C ASP A 34 -3.47 4.41 9.82
N SER A 35 -3.88 3.36 9.12
CA SER A 35 -3.11 2.72 8.06
C SER A 35 -3.84 2.85 6.72
N LEU A 36 -3.12 3.34 5.72
CA LEU A 36 -3.57 3.32 4.34
C LEU A 36 -2.82 2.23 3.57
N ILE A 37 -3.55 1.30 2.98
CA ILE A 37 -2.98 0.19 2.24
C ILE A 37 -3.03 0.49 0.74
N LEU A 38 -1.88 0.33 0.08
CA LEU A 38 -1.71 0.55 -1.35
C LEU A 38 -1.18 -0.72 -2.02
N SER A 39 -1.50 -0.91 -3.29
CA SER A 39 -0.89 -1.94 -4.14
C SER A 39 -0.07 -1.29 -5.25
N ALA A 40 1.20 -1.70 -5.36
CA ALA A 40 2.07 -1.36 -6.48
C ALA A 40 1.98 -2.45 -7.55
N THR A 41 1.82 -2.05 -8.81
CA THR A 41 1.70 -2.95 -9.95
C THR A 41 2.59 -2.54 -11.12
N ILE A 42 2.97 -3.51 -11.95
CA ILE A 42 3.58 -3.30 -13.27
C ILE A 42 2.77 -4.11 -14.29
N GLY A 43 2.18 -3.44 -15.28
CA GLY A 43 1.36 -4.09 -16.30
C GLY A 43 0.18 -4.86 -15.71
N GLY A 44 -0.44 -4.33 -14.66
CA GLY A 44 -1.55 -4.98 -13.93
C GLY A 44 -1.14 -6.12 -13.00
N LYS A 45 0.14 -6.50 -12.94
CA LYS A 45 0.64 -7.51 -11.99
C LYS A 45 1.12 -6.84 -10.72
N ARG A 46 0.61 -7.31 -9.57
CA ARG A 46 1.04 -6.91 -8.23
C ARG A 46 2.51 -7.21 -8.03
N ILE A 47 3.25 -6.25 -7.45
CA ILE A 47 4.67 -6.40 -7.14
C ILE A 47 4.94 -6.23 -5.64
N GLU A 48 4.37 -5.21 -4.99
CA GLU A 48 4.44 -5.02 -3.54
C GLU A 48 3.14 -4.40 -3.00
N THR A 49 2.83 -4.76 -1.76
CA THR A 49 1.80 -4.12 -0.95
C THR A 49 2.47 -3.17 0.03
N ILE A 50 1.92 -1.97 0.15
CA ILE A 50 2.49 -0.87 0.93
C ILE A 50 1.52 -0.48 2.03
N GLU A 51 2.03 -0.32 3.25
CA GLU A 51 1.32 0.32 4.35
C GLU A 51 1.91 1.71 4.57
N VAL A 52 1.07 2.73 4.50
CA VAL A 52 1.39 4.11 4.84
C VAL A 52 0.72 4.48 6.14
N SER A 53 1.44 5.09 7.06
CA SER A 53 0.84 5.66 8.28
C SER A 53 0.12 6.95 7.94
N LEU A 54 -1.18 7.05 8.27
CA LEU A 54 -1.95 8.29 8.11
C LEU A 54 -1.55 9.36 9.15
N ARG A 55 -0.84 8.97 10.22
CA ARG A 55 -0.33 9.90 11.24
C ARG A 55 0.92 10.64 10.75
N THR A 56 1.88 9.91 10.17
CA THR A 56 3.17 10.49 9.71
C THR A 56 3.18 10.80 8.21
N LEU A 57 2.32 10.13 7.44
CA LEU A 57 2.29 10.12 5.97
C LEU A 57 3.55 9.52 5.33
N GLU A 58 4.15 8.56 6.03
CA GLU A 58 5.34 7.82 5.59
C GLU A 58 5.03 6.34 5.41
N VAL A 59 5.77 5.69 4.52
CA VAL A 59 5.73 4.23 4.34
C VAL A 59 6.26 3.54 5.59
N VAL A 60 5.41 2.73 6.22
CA VAL A 60 5.76 1.88 7.37
C VAL A 60 6.38 0.58 6.88
N GLN A 61 5.81 0.00 5.82
CA GLN A 61 6.33 -1.19 5.17
C GLN A 61 5.92 -1.25 3.71
N SER A 62 6.74 -1.94 2.91
CA SER A 62 6.46 -2.28 1.51
C SER A 62 7.02 -3.68 1.27
N ARG A 63 6.18 -4.64 0.88
CA ARG A 63 6.57 -6.05 0.76
C ARG A 63 5.93 -6.71 -0.45
N GLY A 64 6.73 -7.48 -1.17
CA GLY A 64 6.30 -8.37 -2.23
C GLY A 64 5.83 -9.73 -1.73
N VAL A 65 5.72 -10.67 -2.65
CA VAL A 65 5.25 -12.04 -2.38
C VAL A 65 6.04 -12.69 -1.24
N CYS A 66 5.33 -13.30 -0.29
CA CYS A 66 5.91 -13.95 0.89
C CYS A 66 6.79 -12.99 1.74
N ASN A 67 6.38 -11.73 1.88
CA ASN A 67 7.02 -10.71 2.73
C ASN A 67 8.48 -10.37 2.36
N LYS A 68 8.86 -10.52 1.08
CA LYS A 68 10.20 -10.18 0.60
C LYS A 68 10.23 -8.84 -0.11
N ASN A 69 11.35 -8.14 -0.06
CA ASN A 69 11.55 -6.97 -0.92
C ASN A 69 11.73 -7.42 -2.36
N THR A 70 11.18 -6.65 -3.30
CA THR A 70 11.44 -6.81 -4.73
C THR A 70 12.60 -5.93 -5.17
N GLU A 71 13.07 -6.12 -6.39
CA GLU A 71 14.07 -5.22 -7.01
C GLU A 71 13.56 -3.77 -7.15
N TYR A 72 12.24 -3.55 -7.07
CA TYR A 72 11.62 -2.23 -7.17
C TYR A 72 11.37 -1.58 -5.81
N HIS A 73 11.70 -2.25 -4.71
CA HIS A 73 11.33 -1.83 -3.35
C HIS A 73 11.68 -0.36 -3.06
N GLU A 74 12.94 0.02 -3.27
CA GLU A 74 13.39 1.40 -3.02
C GLU A 74 12.68 2.41 -3.93
N GLN A 75 12.43 2.05 -5.19
CA GLN A 75 11.71 2.89 -6.13
C GLN A 75 10.25 3.11 -5.69
N ILE A 76 9.58 2.06 -5.18
CA ILE A 76 8.21 2.13 -4.68
C ILE A 76 8.15 3.01 -3.43
N VAL A 77 9.02 2.77 -2.44
CA VAL A 77 9.07 3.56 -1.20
C VAL A 77 9.30 5.03 -1.50
N ASN A 78 10.28 5.35 -2.37
CA ASN A 78 10.56 6.71 -2.76
C ASN A 78 9.40 7.36 -3.52
N LEU A 79 8.76 6.61 -4.43
CA LEU A 79 7.59 7.09 -5.17
C LEU A 79 6.44 7.46 -4.22
N VAL A 80 6.12 6.61 -3.24
CA VAL A 80 5.02 6.85 -2.30
C VAL A 80 5.35 8.02 -1.37
N ASN A 81 6.54 8.05 -0.77
CA ASN A 81 6.94 9.13 0.14
C ASN A 81 7.00 10.49 -0.55
N ALA A 82 7.51 10.55 -1.79
CA ALA A 82 7.55 11.79 -2.59
C ALA A 82 6.14 12.34 -2.89
N ASN A 83 5.12 11.48 -2.90
CA ASN A 83 3.73 11.83 -3.17
C ASN A 83 2.84 11.92 -1.92
N SER A 84 3.41 11.81 -0.71
CA SER A 84 2.70 11.90 0.58
C SER A 84 1.83 13.17 0.72
N ARG A 85 2.22 14.27 0.06
CA ARG A 85 1.43 15.52 -0.01
C ARG A 85 0.03 15.31 -0.59
N LEU A 86 -0.16 14.39 -1.53
CA LEU A 86 -1.47 14.10 -2.13
C LEU A 86 -2.42 13.50 -1.09
N ILE A 87 -1.92 12.58 -0.26
CA ILE A 87 -2.68 11.99 0.86
C ILE A 87 -3.09 13.11 1.84
N ARG A 88 -2.14 13.98 2.22
CA ARG A 88 -2.40 15.12 3.12
C ARG A 88 -3.50 16.04 2.57
N GLN A 89 -3.45 16.34 1.28
CA GLN A 89 -4.45 17.19 0.62
C GLN A 89 -5.84 16.55 0.66
N ARG A 90 -5.93 15.23 0.41
CA ARG A 90 -7.20 14.49 0.43
C ARG A 90 -7.82 14.43 1.83
N MET A 91 -6.99 14.26 2.87
CA MET A 91 -7.45 14.27 4.26
C MET A 91 -8.07 15.64 4.62
N ARG A 92 -7.41 16.74 4.24
CA ARG A 92 -7.92 18.10 4.49
C ARG A 92 -9.20 18.42 3.74
N ALA A 93 -9.41 17.83 2.56
CA ALA A 93 -10.63 18.04 1.77
C ALA A 93 -11.85 17.32 2.36
N THR A 94 -11.64 16.40 3.30
CA THR A 94 -12.71 15.61 3.93
C THR A 94 -13.00 16.07 5.37
N ALA A 95 -12.22 17.04 5.88
CA ALA A 95 -12.38 17.66 7.19
C ALA A 95 -13.23 18.93 7.10
#